data_AF-A0A8T6XQZ8-F1
#
_entry.id   AF-A0A8T6XQZ8-F1
#
_cell.length_a   1.000
_cell.length_b   1.000
_cell.length_c   1.000
_cell.angle_alpha   90.00
_cell.angle_beta   90.00
_cell.angle_gamma   90.00
#
_symmetry.space_group_name_H-M   'P 1'
#
loop_
_entity.id
_entity.type
_entity.pdbx_description
1 polymer ?
#
loop_
_entity_poly.entity_id
_entity_poly.type
_entity_poly.pdbx_seq_one_letter_code
_entity_poly.pdbx_strand_id
1 'polypeptide(L)'
;NNLFAAVLSSAPWFPNAVTVGGPGITSSGQVSETTVHLTEGIYIAECYVRDEDGEFHSYNGMLEMITVTGHASGEREPRATMDISVSQSGINNPELVRPGTHTVAIHFGEQPAFGYEHLLGHNVQLAYFENGYDSQLLDELGVWMDWTETDGLVNRAPEGVTFLGGAMEMLGGNTAYFNVNLVPGDYAWIAEVPDPQAKGMLKTFTVPFGNTTAQ
;
A
#
# COMPACT_ATOMS: atom_id res chain seq x y z
N ASN A 1 -18.12 1.97 25.12
CA ASN A 1 -18.42 1.27 23.86
C ASN A 1 -17.80 2.04 22.71
N ASN A 2 -16.55 1.76 22.36
CA ASN A 2 -15.99 2.28 21.12
C ASN A 2 -16.43 1.37 19.96
N LEU A 3 -16.52 1.94 18.75
CA LEU A 3 -16.98 1.27 17.53
C LEU A 3 -16.18 -0.03 17.29
N PHE A 4 -14.87 0.03 17.52
CA PHE A 4 -13.96 -1.09 17.36
C PHE A 4 -14.37 -2.33 18.17
N ALA A 5 -14.65 -2.19 19.47
CA ALA A 5 -15.08 -3.32 20.30
C ALA A 5 -16.44 -3.90 19.85
N ALA A 6 -17.35 -3.06 19.35
CA ALA A 6 -18.62 -3.53 18.82
C ALA A 6 -18.45 -4.32 17.51
N VAL A 7 -17.59 -3.84 16.61
CA VAL A 7 -17.26 -4.52 15.35
C VAL A 7 -16.57 -5.85 15.62
N LEU A 8 -15.54 -5.88 16.47
CA LEU A 8 -14.87 -7.13 16.84
C LEU A 8 -15.83 -8.13 17.52
N SER A 9 -16.73 -7.66 18.39
CA SER A 9 -17.74 -8.54 18.99
C SER A 9 -18.68 -9.17 17.96
N SER A 10 -18.89 -8.50 16.82
CA SER A 10 -19.69 -9.03 15.71
C SER A 10 -18.88 -9.88 14.71
N ALA A 11 -17.56 -9.93 14.86
CA ALA A 11 -16.63 -10.61 13.97
C ALA A 11 -15.81 -11.70 14.69
N PRO A 12 -16.44 -12.76 15.24
CA PRO A 12 -15.71 -13.87 15.87
C PRO A 12 -14.79 -14.63 14.91
N TRP A 13 -14.97 -14.42 13.59
CA TRP A 13 -14.13 -14.95 12.53
C TRP A 13 -12.81 -14.18 12.33
N PHE A 14 -12.70 -12.96 12.86
CA PHE A 14 -11.55 -12.07 12.65
C PHE A 14 -10.17 -12.69 12.95
N PRO A 15 -9.99 -13.52 14.00
CA PRO A 15 -8.71 -14.19 14.24
C PRO A 15 -8.25 -15.14 13.13
N ASN A 16 -9.15 -15.53 12.23
CA ASN A 16 -8.85 -16.37 11.06
C ASN A 16 -9.03 -15.59 9.75
N ALA A 17 -9.18 -14.26 9.81
CA ALA A 17 -9.26 -13.42 8.63
C ALA A 17 -7.95 -13.49 7.83
N VAL A 18 -8.07 -13.28 6.53
CA VAL A 18 -6.94 -13.15 5.62
C VAL A 18 -6.99 -11.79 4.95
N THR A 19 -5.83 -11.26 4.61
CA THR A 19 -5.71 -9.97 3.96
C THR A 19 -5.97 -10.11 2.45
N VAL A 20 -6.83 -9.24 1.92
CA VAL A 20 -7.31 -9.29 0.52
C VAL A 20 -7.05 -7.97 -0.21
N GLY A 21 -6.12 -7.17 0.30
CA GLY A 21 -5.77 -5.85 -0.19
C GLY A 21 -6.72 -4.75 0.29
N GLY A 22 -6.62 -3.62 -0.40
CA GLY A 22 -7.30 -2.38 -0.06
C GLY A 22 -6.47 -1.20 -0.55
N PRO A 23 -7.01 0.03 -0.46
CA PRO A 23 -6.28 1.22 -0.86
C PRO A 23 -5.05 1.45 0.04
N GLY A 24 -3.91 1.75 -0.60
CA GLY A 24 -2.67 2.09 0.11
C GLY A 24 -2.71 3.43 0.84
N ILE A 25 -1.62 3.74 1.54
CA ILE A 25 -1.42 4.97 2.30
C ILE A 25 -1.59 6.18 1.37
N THR A 26 -2.36 7.17 1.81
CA THR A 26 -2.68 8.35 1.02
C THR A 26 -2.47 9.60 1.86
N SER A 27 -1.54 10.46 1.46
CA SER A 27 -1.25 11.71 2.17
C SER A 27 -2.44 12.67 2.14
N SER A 28 -2.48 13.60 3.11
CA SER A 28 -3.51 14.62 3.20
C SER A 28 -3.65 15.43 1.90
N GLY A 29 -4.88 15.65 1.45
CA GLY A 29 -5.19 16.38 0.21
C GLY A 29 -5.04 15.56 -1.07
N GLN A 30 -4.55 14.32 -0.98
CA GLN A 30 -4.48 13.39 -2.11
C GLN A 30 -5.74 12.52 -2.20
N VAL A 31 -5.91 11.90 -3.38
CA VAL A 31 -6.93 10.90 -3.64
C VAL A 31 -6.23 9.70 -4.27
N SER A 32 -6.49 8.52 -3.74
CA SER A 32 -6.04 7.25 -4.31
C SER A 32 -7.23 6.39 -4.70
N GLU A 33 -7.04 5.56 -5.71
CA GLU A 33 -8.04 4.60 -6.18
C GLU A 33 -7.37 3.25 -6.38
N THR A 34 -7.85 2.25 -5.64
CA THR A 34 -7.36 0.87 -5.72
C THR A 34 -8.54 -0.06 -5.91
N THR A 35 -8.46 -0.91 -6.92
CA THR A 35 -9.45 -1.94 -7.23
C THR A 35 -8.91 -3.30 -6.80
N VAL A 36 -9.72 -4.04 -6.04
CA VAL A 36 -9.45 -5.42 -5.63
C VAL A 36 -10.64 -6.29 -6.00
N HIS A 37 -10.40 -7.59 -6.21
CA HIS A 37 -11.46 -8.57 -6.39
C HIS A 37 -11.84 -9.17 -5.04
N LEU A 38 -13.10 -9.00 -4.63
CA LEU A 38 -13.66 -9.62 -3.44
C LEU A 38 -14.67 -10.69 -3.84
N THR A 39 -14.55 -11.86 -3.22
CA THR A 39 -15.53 -12.94 -3.34
C THR A 39 -16.67 -12.73 -2.34
N GLU A 40 -17.72 -13.55 -2.41
CA GLU A 40 -18.79 -13.51 -1.41
C GLU A 40 -18.23 -13.72 0.01
N GLY A 41 -18.59 -12.84 0.94
CA GLY A 41 -18.05 -12.87 2.29
C GLY A 41 -18.31 -11.61 3.10
N ILE A 42 -17.73 -11.59 4.30
CA ILE A 42 -17.74 -10.44 5.21
C ILE A 42 -16.29 -9.98 5.35
N TYR A 43 -16.09 -8.68 5.18
CA TYR A 43 -14.79 -8.02 5.20
C TYR A 43 -14.81 -6.89 6.22
N ILE A 44 -13.63 -6.54 6.71
CA ILE A 44 -13.39 -5.30 7.45
C ILE A 44 -12.41 -4.48 6.61
N ALA A 45 -12.77 -3.22 6.37
CA ALA A 45 -11.86 -2.21 5.87
C ALA A 45 -11.43 -1.35 7.07
N GLU A 46 -10.13 -1.28 7.37
CA GLU A 46 -9.60 -0.54 8.51
C GLU A 46 -8.30 0.19 8.15
N CYS A 47 -7.95 1.21 8.94
CA CYS A 47 -6.74 1.99 8.77
C CYS A 47 -5.71 1.64 9.87
N TYR A 48 -4.45 1.43 9.46
CA TYR A 48 -3.32 1.12 10.35
C TYR A 48 -2.38 2.32 10.59
N VAL A 49 -2.78 3.53 10.18
CA VAL A 49 -2.05 4.76 10.55
C VAL A 49 -2.42 5.16 11.98
N ARG A 50 -1.45 5.69 12.72
CA ARG A 50 -1.58 6.15 14.10
C ARG A 50 -1.65 7.66 14.18
N ASP A 51 -2.43 8.17 15.14
CA ASP A 51 -2.45 9.58 15.49
C ASP A 51 -1.24 10.00 16.34
N GLU A 52 -1.20 11.27 16.76
CA GLU A 52 -0.10 11.84 17.56
C GLU A 52 0.04 11.21 18.96
N ASP A 53 -1.01 10.55 19.47
CA ASP A 53 -1.00 9.82 20.73
C ASP A 53 -0.63 8.34 20.54
N GLY A 54 -0.40 7.91 19.28
CA GLY A 54 -0.05 6.55 18.90
C GLY A 54 -1.27 5.61 18.79
N GLU A 55 -2.50 6.12 18.82
CA GLU A 55 -3.70 5.31 18.64
C GLU A 55 -3.99 5.11 17.14
N PHE A 56 -4.29 3.87 16.73
CA PHE A 56 -4.67 3.61 15.34
C PHE A 56 -5.98 4.31 15.00
N HIS A 57 -6.05 4.87 13.79
CA HIS A 57 -7.25 5.51 13.29
C HIS A 57 -8.48 4.58 13.27
N SER A 58 -8.30 3.26 13.18
CA SER A 58 -9.39 2.28 13.31
C SER A 58 -10.09 2.34 14.68
N TYR A 59 -9.35 2.61 15.76
CA TYR A 59 -9.93 2.86 17.09
C TYR A 59 -10.66 4.20 17.16
N ASN A 60 -10.23 5.18 16.35
CA ASN A 60 -10.84 6.50 16.20
C ASN A 60 -12.03 6.52 15.23
N GLY A 61 -12.41 5.36 14.67
CA GLY A 61 -13.60 5.20 13.85
C GLY A 61 -13.35 5.04 12.34
N MET A 62 -12.10 4.96 11.89
CA MET A 62 -11.76 4.59 10.51
C MET A 62 -11.76 3.07 10.32
N LEU A 63 -12.92 2.47 10.53
CA LEU A 63 -13.16 1.05 10.29
C LEU A 63 -14.61 0.82 9.88
N GLU A 64 -14.82 -0.04 8.87
CA GLU A 64 -16.13 -0.36 8.30
C GLU A 64 -16.24 -1.86 8.00
N MET A 65 -17.42 -2.45 8.24
CA MET A 65 -17.72 -3.81 7.80
C MET A 65 -18.40 -3.81 6.43
N ILE A 66 -17.91 -4.64 5.52
CA ILE A 66 -18.43 -4.76 4.17
C ILE A 66 -18.97 -6.18 4.00
N THR A 67 -20.22 -6.30 3.56
CA THR A 67 -20.79 -7.59 3.13
C THR A 67 -20.79 -7.65 1.61
N VAL A 68 -20.05 -8.58 1.05
CA VAL A 68 -20.03 -8.86 -0.39
C VAL A 68 -20.96 -10.04 -0.65
N THR A 69 -21.96 -9.82 -1.49
CA THR A 69 -22.88 -10.88 -1.93
C THR A 69 -22.31 -11.62 -3.13
N GLY A 70 -22.78 -12.84 -3.41
CA GLY A 70 -22.40 -13.58 -4.63
C GLY A 70 -22.88 -12.97 -5.95
N HIS A 71 -23.53 -11.81 -5.95
CA HIS A 71 -23.90 -11.10 -7.18
C HIS A 71 -22.67 -10.47 -7.83
N ALA A 72 -22.46 -10.73 -9.12
CA ALA A 72 -21.37 -10.10 -9.87
C ALA A 72 -21.58 -8.58 -9.94
N SER A 73 -20.51 -7.81 -9.70
CA SER A 73 -20.54 -6.34 -9.82
C SER A 73 -20.80 -5.87 -11.25
N GLY A 74 -20.62 -6.74 -12.25
CA GLY A 74 -20.67 -6.37 -13.67
C GLY A 74 -19.41 -5.67 -14.19
N GLU A 75 -18.48 -5.35 -13.28
CA GLU A 75 -17.20 -4.75 -13.61
C GLU A 75 -16.26 -5.77 -14.24
N ARG A 76 -15.42 -5.29 -15.16
CA ARG A 76 -14.35 -6.09 -15.77
C ARG A 76 -13.07 -5.86 -15.01
N GLU A 77 -12.22 -6.88 -14.99
CA GLU A 77 -10.84 -6.72 -14.53
C GLU A 77 -10.16 -5.56 -15.27
N PRO A 78 -9.54 -4.60 -14.54
CA PRO A 78 -8.89 -3.45 -15.16
C PRO A 78 -7.77 -3.85 -16.12
N ARG A 79 -7.63 -3.11 -17.22
CA ARG A 79 -6.51 -3.31 -18.15
C ARG A 79 -5.28 -2.55 -17.66
N ALA A 80 -4.27 -3.27 -17.20
CA ALA A 80 -3.01 -2.70 -16.75
C ALA A 80 -2.26 -1.97 -17.87
N THR A 81 -1.50 -0.95 -17.47
CA THR A 81 -0.58 -0.16 -18.31
C THR A 81 0.85 -0.12 -17.75
N MET A 82 1.02 -0.70 -16.56
CA MET A 82 2.25 -0.87 -15.82
C MET A 82 2.05 -2.08 -14.91
N ASP A 83 3.08 -2.91 -14.80
CA ASP A 83 3.09 -4.07 -13.91
C ASP A 83 4.20 -3.87 -12.89
N ILE A 84 3.88 -4.10 -11.62
CA ILE A 84 4.84 -4.23 -10.54
C ILE A 84 4.60 -5.55 -9.82
N SER A 85 5.65 -6.10 -9.21
CA SER A 85 5.52 -7.31 -8.41
C SER A 85 6.19 -7.11 -7.07
N VAL A 86 5.60 -7.67 -6.01
CA VAL A 86 6.19 -7.75 -4.68
C VAL A 86 6.30 -9.20 -4.27
N SER A 87 7.48 -9.64 -3.83
CA SER A 87 7.70 -11.01 -3.34
C SER A 87 8.82 -11.02 -2.31
N GLN A 88 9.17 -12.18 -1.74
CA GLN A 88 10.34 -12.30 -0.86
C GLN A 88 11.67 -11.84 -1.49
N SER A 89 11.74 -11.72 -2.83
CA SER A 89 12.91 -11.17 -3.53
C SER A 89 12.91 -9.63 -3.64
N GLY A 90 11.93 -8.96 -3.04
CA GLY A 90 11.75 -7.51 -3.10
C GLY A 90 10.66 -7.07 -4.09
N ILE A 91 10.61 -5.76 -4.30
CA ILE A 91 9.76 -5.11 -5.31
C ILE A 91 10.50 -5.09 -6.65
N ASN A 92 9.79 -5.39 -7.73
CA ASN A 92 10.24 -5.15 -9.09
C ASN A 92 9.26 -4.23 -9.81
N ASN A 93 9.80 -3.25 -10.53
CA ASN A 93 9.07 -2.31 -11.38
C ASN A 93 9.78 -2.18 -12.74
N PRO A 94 9.13 -1.58 -13.75
CA PRO A 94 9.77 -1.35 -15.04
C PRO A 94 10.96 -0.41 -14.93
N GLU A 95 12.00 -0.65 -15.74
CA GLU A 95 13.21 0.22 -15.79
C GLU A 95 12.88 1.65 -16.18
N LEU A 96 11.90 1.83 -17.08
CA LEU A 96 11.42 3.13 -17.52
C LEU A 96 9.94 3.28 -17.18
N VAL A 97 9.65 4.28 -16.34
CA VAL A 97 8.29 4.68 -16.02
C VAL A 97 7.98 5.98 -16.75
N ARG A 98 7.02 5.95 -17.67
CA ARG A 98 6.59 7.13 -18.43
C ARG A 98 5.67 8.02 -17.57
N PRO A 99 5.61 9.33 -17.85
CA PRO A 99 4.58 10.18 -17.26
C PRO A 99 3.17 9.84 -17.79
N GLY A 100 2.16 10.29 -17.04
CA GLY A 100 0.74 10.21 -17.37
C GLY A 100 -0.03 9.20 -16.52
N THR A 101 -1.26 8.93 -16.94
CA THR A 101 -2.14 7.99 -16.24
C THR A 101 -1.70 6.55 -16.42
N HIS A 102 -1.67 5.84 -15.30
CA HIS A 102 -1.41 4.41 -15.20
C HIS A 102 -2.47 3.73 -14.36
N THR A 103 -2.98 2.62 -14.89
CA THR A 103 -3.48 1.52 -14.07
C THR A 103 -2.31 0.58 -13.84
N VAL A 104 -1.85 0.49 -12.60
CA VAL A 104 -0.74 -0.33 -12.15
C VAL A 104 -1.30 -1.65 -11.64
N ALA A 105 -0.93 -2.77 -12.25
CA ALA A 105 -1.18 -4.09 -11.68
C ALA A 105 -0.08 -4.41 -10.66
N ILE A 106 -0.47 -4.64 -9.41
CA ILE A 106 0.42 -5.01 -8.31
C ILE A 106 0.25 -6.50 -8.07
N HIS A 107 1.23 -7.29 -8.52
CA HIS A 107 1.22 -8.74 -8.38
C HIS A 107 1.87 -9.16 -7.07
N PHE A 108 1.10 -9.84 -6.22
CA PHE A 108 1.56 -10.34 -4.93
C PHE A 108 2.13 -11.75 -5.11
N GLY A 109 3.43 -11.89 -4.91
CA GLY A 109 4.16 -13.14 -5.04
C GLY A 109 4.13 -14.00 -3.77
N GLU A 110 5.07 -14.93 -3.68
CA GLU A 110 5.22 -15.80 -2.50
C GLU A 110 5.40 -14.99 -1.22
N GLN A 111 4.55 -15.28 -0.23
CA GLN A 111 4.56 -14.63 1.08
C GLN A 111 5.58 -15.31 2.00
N PRO A 112 6.20 -14.58 2.94
CA PRO A 112 6.92 -15.21 4.05
C PRO A 112 5.99 -16.14 4.83
N ALA A 113 6.47 -17.32 5.24
CA ALA A 113 5.65 -18.36 5.86
C ALA A 113 4.90 -17.91 7.13
N PHE A 114 5.43 -16.92 7.85
CA PHE A 114 4.86 -16.38 9.09
C PHE A 114 4.68 -14.85 9.02
N GLY A 115 4.66 -14.28 7.81
CA GLY A 115 4.78 -12.84 7.61
C GLY A 115 6.20 -12.32 7.90
N TYR A 116 6.35 -11.01 7.85
CA TYR A 116 7.54 -10.29 8.27
C TYR A 116 7.69 -10.30 9.79
N GLU A 117 8.71 -9.65 10.33
CA GLU A 117 8.99 -9.60 11.77
C GLU A 117 7.80 -9.03 12.57
N HIS A 118 6.93 -8.26 11.91
CA HIS A 118 5.68 -7.72 12.44
C HIS A 118 4.42 -8.51 12.04
N LEU A 119 4.59 -9.75 11.55
CA LEU A 119 3.52 -10.72 11.24
C LEU A 119 2.60 -10.37 10.06
N LEU A 120 2.85 -9.29 9.32
CA LEU A 120 2.08 -8.93 8.12
C LEU A 120 2.78 -9.44 6.86
N GLY A 121 2.02 -9.54 5.77
CA GLY A 121 2.51 -9.96 4.46
C GLY A 121 2.96 -8.78 3.58
N HIS A 122 3.09 -9.04 2.28
CA HIS A 122 3.42 -8.00 1.30
C HIS A 122 2.29 -6.98 1.15
N ASN A 123 2.65 -5.70 1.14
CA ASN A 123 1.91 -4.55 0.62
C ASN A 123 2.85 -3.73 -0.28
N VAL A 124 2.32 -2.73 -1.00
CA VAL A 124 3.15 -1.79 -1.77
C VAL A 124 2.50 -0.41 -1.77
N GLN A 125 3.27 0.61 -1.40
CA GLN A 125 2.89 2.02 -1.39
C GLN A 125 3.70 2.80 -2.43
N LEU A 126 3.11 3.85 -2.99
CA LEU A 126 3.80 4.81 -3.84
C LEU A 126 4.10 6.09 -3.07
N ALA A 127 5.38 6.38 -2.89
CA ALA A 127 5.89 7.63 -2.35
C ALA A 127 6.40 8.54 -3.48
N TYR A 128 6.08 9.83 -3.40
CA TYR A 128 6.63 10.90 -4.21
C TYR A 128 7.54 11.78 -3.34
N PHE A 129 8.68 12.19 -3.90
CA PHE A 129 9.65 13.06 -3.22
C PHE A 129 9.59 14.47 -3.81
N GLU A 130 9.14 15.45 -3.02
CA GLU A 130 8.88 16.82 -3.49
C GLU A 130 10.13 17.54 -4.00
N ASN A 131 11.28 17.26 -3.39
CA ASN A 131 12.56 17.91 -3.69
C ASN A 131 13.67 16.88 -3.99
N GLY A 132 13.29 15.71 -4.51
CA GLY A 132 14.18 14.55 -4.61
C GLY A 132 14.45 13.90 -3.25
N TYR A 133 15.35 12.92 -3.24
CA TYR A 133 15.69 12.16 -2.03
C TYR A 133 17.20 12.03 -1.86
N ASP A 134 17.63 11.85 -0.61
CA ASP A 134 18.97 11.41 -0.25
C ASP A 134 18.92 10.16 0.64
N SER A 135 20.07 9.65 1.08
CA SER A 135 20.10 8.43 1.91
C SER A 135 19.41 8.63 3.25
N GLN A 136 19.49 9.82 3.84
CA GLN A 136 18.87 10.08 5.15
C GLN A 136 17.35 10.03 5.03
N LEU A 137 16.78 10.67 4.00
CA LEU A 137 15.33 10.63 3.78
C LEU A 137 14.82 9.21 3.51
N LEU A 138 15.60 8.39 2.80
CA LEU A 138 15.24 6.99 2.56
C LEU A 138 15.28 6.14 3.85
N ASP A 139 16.26 6.39 4.72
CA ASP A 139 16.36 5.73 6.02
C ASP A 139 15.18 6.13 6.92
N GLU A 140 14.87 7.43 6.99
CA GLU A 140 13.72 7.96 7.75
C GLU A 140 12.39 7.39 7.24
N LEU A 141 12.23 7.31 5.91
CA LEU A 141 11.07 6.68 5.29
C LEU A 141 10.99 5.18 5.62
N GLY A 142 12.12 4.48 5.61
CA GLY A 142 12.18 3.06 5.96
C GLY A 142 11.75 2.80 7.41
N VAL A 143 12.20 3.64 8.35
CA VAL A 143 11.77 3.58 9.77
C VAL A 143 10.28 3.92 9.89
N TRP A 144 9.81 4.95 9.19
CA TRP A 144 8.39 5.33 9.23
C TRP A 144 7.48 4.22 8.68
N MET A 145 7.95 3.44 7.71
CA MET A 145 7.21 2.30 7.15
C MET A 145 7.23 1.05 8.04
N ASP A 146 7.86 1.06 9.23
CA ASP A 146 7.80 -0.04 10.17
C ASP A 146 6.84 0.32 11.32
N TRP A 147 5.62 -0.21 11.30
CA TRP A 147 4.62 0.11 12.33
C TRP A 147 5.03 -0.32 13.75
N THR A 148 6.03 -1.20 13.88
CA THR A 148 6.55 -1.63 15.20
C THR A 148 7.48 -0.61 15.83
N GLU A 149 8.03 0.31 15.03
CA GLU A 149 8.82 1.43 15.52
C GLU A 149 7.93 2.42 16.27
N THR A 150 8.52 3.20 17.18
CA THR A 150 7.74 4.17 17.99
C THR A 150 7.08 5.24 17.12
N ASP A 151 7.79 5.70 16.08
CA ASP A 151 7.32 6.76 15.17
C ASP A 151 6.79 6.20 13.83
N GLY A 152 6.69 4.87 13.70
CA GLY A 152 6.24 4.19 12.47
C GLY A 152 4.77 4.43 12.16
N LEU A 153 4.42 4.87 10.95
CA LEU A 153 3.04 5.19 10.57
C LEU A 153 2.35 6.17 11.53
N VAL A 154 3.12 6.96 12.28
CA VAL A 154 2.58 7.97 13.20
C VAL A 154 2.48 9.30 12.47
N ASN A 155 1.35 9.99 12.66
CA ASN A 155 1.13 11.36 12.20
C ASN A 155 1.31 11.53 10.68
N ARG A 156 2.34 12.28 10.26
CA ARG A 156 2.65 12.55 8.85
C ARG A 156 3.88 11.73 8.45
N ALA A 157 3.90 11.32 7.19
CA ALA A 157 5.11 10.81 6.55
C ALA A 157 6.28 11.82 6.71
N PRO A 158 7.54 11.35 6.57
CA PRO A 158 8.70 12.22 6.64
C PRO A 158 8.57 13.47 5.76
N GLU A 159 9.17 14.58 6.19
CA GLU A 159 9.09 15.84 5.47
C GLU A 159 9.61 15.69 4.02
N GLY A 160 8.86 16.21 3.05
CA GLY A 160 9.17 16.06 1.63
C GLY A 160 8.69 14.75 0.99
N VAL A 161 8.02 13.87 1.74
CA VAL A 161 7.39 12.65 1.22
C VAL A 161 5.88 12.80 1.15
N THR A 162 5.32 12.55 -0.05
CA THR A 162 3.87 12.45 -0.27
C THR A 162 3.51 11.04 -0.72
N PHE A 163 2.68 10.33 0.04
CA PHE A 163 2.10 9.06 -0.39
C PHE A 163 0.90 9.27 -1.30
N LEU A 164 0.90 8.58 -2.44
CA LEU A 164 -0.11 8.72 -3.50
C LEU A 164 -1.11 7.56 -3.55
N GLY A 165 -0.96 6.57 -2.67
CA GLY A 165 -1.74 5.33 -2.66
C GLY A 165 -0.86 4.10 -2.86
N GLY A 166 -1.46 3.05 -3.41
CA GLY A 166 -0.85 1.73 -3.53
C GLY A 166 -1.87 0.64 -3.21
N ALA A 167 -1.40 -0.49 -2.67
CA ALA A 167 -2.25 -1.56 -2.19
C ALA A 167 -1.76 -2.09 -0.83
N MET A 168 -2.69 -2.24 0.11
CA MET A 168 -2.45 -2.89 1.40
C MET A 168 -2.25 -4.40 1.25
N GLU A 169 -1.99 -5.07 2.37
CA GLU A 169 -1.63 -6.48 2.45
C GLU A 169 -2.57 -7.35 1.63
N MET A 170 -2.01 -8.22 0.80
CA MET A 170 -2.78 -9.15 0.01
C MET A 170 -2.07 -10.50 -0.08
N LEU A 171 -2.82 -11.59 0.01
CA LEU A 171 -2.29 -12.94 -0.17
C LEU A 171 -1.59 -13.12 -1.52
N GLY A 172 -0.52 -13.93 -1.52
CA GLY A 172 0.21 -14.30 -2.73
C GLY A 172 -0.68 -14.99 -3.78
N GLY A 173 -0.36 -14.76 -5.05
CA GLY A 173 -1.13 -15.22 -6.21
C GLY A 173 -2.25 -14.28 -6.64
N ASN A 174 -2.52 -13.21 -5.88
CA ASN A 174 -3.55 -12.23 -6.21
C ASN A 174 -2.94 -10.96 -6.83
N THR A 175 -3.81 -10.10 -7.38
CA THR A 175 -3.43 -8.82 -7.98
C THR A 175 -4.39 -7.72 -7.52
N ALA A 176 -3.82 -6.59 -7.13
CA ALA A 176 -4.55 -5.33 -6.93
C ALA A 176 -4.26 -4.38 -8.09
N TYR A 177 -5.20 -3.49 -8.40
CA TYR A 177 -5.03 -2.49 -9.45
C TYR A 177 -5.06 -1.10 -8.85
N PHE A 178 -3.95 -0.36 -8.94
CA PHE A 178 -3.82 0.98 -8.40
C PHE A 178 -3.80 2.01 -9.54
N ASN A 179 -4.66 3.02 -9.45
CA ASN A 179 -4.76 4.08 -10.46
C ASN A 179 -3.99 5.32 -10.00
N VAL A 180 -3.09 5.81 -10.86
CA VAL A 180 -2.26 6.98 -10.57
C VAL A 180 -1.99 7.81 -11.83
N ASN A 181 -1.87 9.13 -11.67
CA ASN A 181 -1.33 10.00 -12.71
C ASN A 181 0.08 10.46 -12.32
N LEU A 182 1.10 9.89 -12.96
CA LEU A 182 2.49 10.19 -12.67
C LEU A 182 2.94 11.46 -13.41
N VAL A 183 3.44 12.43 -12.65
CA VAL A 183 4.12 13.61 -13.19
C VAL A 183 5.64 13.40 -13.16
N PRO A 184 6.42 14.12 -13.97
CA PRO A 184 7.88 14.06 -13.86
C PRO A 184 8.36 14.34 -12.43
N GLY A 185 9.32 13.55 -11.95
CA GLY A 185 9.83 13.65 -10.58
C GLY A 185 10.36 12.32 -10.04
N ASP A 186 10.73 12.32 -8.76
CA ASP A 186 11.33 11.17 -8.09
C ASP A 186 10.33 10.47 -7.17
N TYR A 187 10.35 9.15 -7.21
CA TYR A 187 9.38 8.30 -6.53
C TYR A 187 10.06 7.09 -5.90
N ALA A 188 9.35 6.42 -4.99
CA ALA A 188 9.67 5.08 -4.56
C ALA A 188 8.42 4.22 -4.47
N TRP A 189 8.56 2.96 -4.90
CA TRP A 189 7.72 1.89 -4.39
C TRP A 189 8.31 1.40 -3.08
N ILE A 190 7.48 1.30 -2.04
CA ILE A 190 7.93 0.86 -0.71
C ILE A 190 6.90 -0.05 -0.04
N ALA A 191 7.35 -1.12 0.63
CA ALA A 191 6.49 -1.95 1.46
C ALA A 191 6.63 -1.59 2.95
N GLU A 192 5.56 -1.76 3.71
CA GLU A 192 5.54 -1.68 5.18
C GLU A 192 6.23 -2.92 5.75
N VAL A 193 7.56 -2.87 5.86
CA VAL A 193 8.39 -3.92 6.47
C VAL A 193 9.59 -3.29 7.20
N PRO A 194 10.15 -3.95 8.23
CA PRO A 194 11.35 -3.45 8.89
C PRO A 194 12.53 -3.49 7.91
N ASP A 195 13.35 -2.45 7.87
CA ASP A 195 14.50 -2.33 6.95
C ASP A 195 14.12 -2.70 5.49
N PRO A 196 13.23 -1.91 4.85
CA PRO A 196 12.75 -2.22 3.51
C PRO A 196 13.88 -2.13 2.48
N GLN A 197 14.91 -1.32 2.71
CA GLN A 197 16.03 -1.20 1.80
C GLN A 197 16.86 -2.48 1.72
N ALA A 198 17.26 -3.07 2.85
CA ALA A 198 18.03 -4.32 2.85
C ALA A 198 17.25 -5.50 2.25
N LYS A 199 15.91 -5.46 2.36
CA LYS A 199 14.99 -6.47 1.80
C LYS A 199 14.66 -6.25 0.32
N GLY A 200 15.16 -5.17 -0.30
CA GLY A 200 14.78 -4.80 -1.67
C GLY A 200 13.31 -4.38 -1.80
N MET A 201 12.69 -4.01 -0.69
CA MET A 201 11.32 -3.54 -0.56
C MET A 201 11.20 -2.02 -0.59
N LEU A 202 12.30 -1.31 -0.84
CA LEU A 202 12.33 0.09 -1.22
C LEU A 202 13.00 0.17 -2.60
N LYS A 203 12.25 0.62 -3.61
CA LYS A 203 12.70 0.78 -4.99
C LYS A 203 12.41 2.17 -5.50
N THR A 204 13.45 2.98 -5.62
CA THR A 204 13.35 4.32 -6.19
C THR A 204 13.32 4.27 -7.71
N PHE A 205 12.65 5.25 -8.31
CA PHE A 205 12.64 5.48 -9.76
C PHE A 205 12.32 6.94 -10.07
N THR A 206 12.72 7.38 -11.26
CA THR A 206 12.43 8.74 -11.75
C THR A 206 11.48 8.65 -12.93
N VAL A 207 10.45 9.49 -12.92
CA VAL A 207 9.59 9.74 -14.08
C VAL A 207 10.19 10.91 -14.86
N PRO A 208 10.56 10.74 -16.15
CA PRO A 208 11.25 11.76 -16.90
C PRO A 208 10.33 12.89 -17.34
N PHE A 209 10.91 14.06 -17.62
CA PHE A 209 10.23 15.16 -18.30
C PHE A 209 9.98 14.79 -19.78
N GLY A 210 8.72 14.50 -20.14
CA GLY A 210 8.28 14.25 -21.51
C GLY A 210 8.32 12.78 -21.96
N ASN A 211 7.80 12.51 -23.17
CA ASN A 211 7.89 11.18 -23.78
C ASN A 211 9.33 10.92 -24.19
N THR A 212 10.04 10.07 -23.46
CA THR A 212 11.25 9.42 -23.97
C THR A 212 10.83 8.44 -25.06
N THR A 213 10.71 8.93 -26.30
CA THR A 213 10.85 8.05 -27.46
C THR A 213 12.24 7.43 -27.37
N ALA A 214 12.30 6.14 -27.07
CA ALA A 214 13.50 5.33 -27.23
C ALA A 214 14.06 5.58 -28.65
N GLN A 215 15.34 5.98 -28.72
CA GLN A 215 16.08 6.01 -29.98
C GLN A 215 16.47 4.59 -30.39
#